data_AF-A0A831KWD8-F1
#
_entry.id   AF-A0A831KWD8-F1
#
_cell.length_a   1.000
_cell.length_b   1.000
_cell.length_c   1.000
_cell.angle_alpha   90.00
_cell.angle_beta   90.00
_cell.angle_gamma   90.00
#
_symmetry.space_group_name_H-M   'P 1'
#
loop_
_entity.id
_entity.type
_entity.pdbx_description
1 polymer ?
#
loop_
_entity_poly.entity_id
_entity_poly.type
_entity_poly.pdbx_seq_one_letter_code
_entity_poly.pdbx_strand_id
1 'polypeptide(L)'
;MNPLPVATPGTNGGVATVRGETSSPLFEALAGALGEVERVSILDLGPAIGGNIEFFGRFPCALHIADAVGALAGLRPEIDPETGAIRTAPLEAEVRRQLPGAGRGAFDVILGWDLLNYLDGPVFPAFAAQLRPLLRHGTRLH
;
A
#
# COMPACT_ATOMS: atom_id res chain seq x y z
N MET A 1 15.44 23.77 57.32
CA MET A 1 15.96 22.52 56.70
C MET A 1 14.78 21.58 56.53
N ASN A 2 14.35 21.37 55.29
CA ASN A 2 13.28 20.44 54.93
C ASN A 2 13.89 19.47 53.90
N PRO A 3 13.77 18.14 54.04
CA PRO A 3 14.38 17.23 53.08
C PRO A 3 13.55 17.15 51.79
N LEU A 4 14.25 17.07 50.65
CA LEU A 4 13.68 16.83 49.32
C LEU A 4 13.12 15.41 49.22
N PRO A 5 12.05 15.16 48.44
CA PRO A 5 11.57 13.81 48.21
C PRO A 5 12.47 13.07 47.22
N VAL A 6 12.86 11.85 47.61
CA VAL A 6 13.59 10.85 46.82
C VAL A 6 12.70 10.35 45.67
N ALA A 7 13.23 10.37 44.44
CA ALA A 7 12.60 9.74 43.29
C ALA A 7 12.87 8.23 43.31
N THR A 8 11.81 7.42 43.26
CA THR A 8 11.89 5.97 43.03
C THR A 8 11.77 5.70 41.52
N PRO A 9 12.54 4.76 40.92
CA PRO A 9 12.38 4.44 39.51
C PRO A 9 11.13 3.57 39.32
N GLY A 10 10.10 4.16 38.71
CA GLY A 10 8.89 3.46 38.28
C GLY A 10 9.12 2.74 36.95
N THR A 11 8.87 1.45 36.99
CA THR A 11 8.98 0.41 35.96
C THR A 11 8.26 0.73 34.64
N ASN A 12 8.91 0.36 33.54
CA ASN A 12 8.36 0.25 32.18
C ASN A 12 7.05 -0.57 32.15
N GLY A 13 6.13 -0.18 31.26
CA GLY A 13 5.01 -1.04 30.88
C GLY A 13 3.77 -0.34 30.33
N GLY A 14 3.90 0.79 29.65
CA GLY A 14 2.77 1.41 28.96
C GLY A 14 2.60 0.84 27.55
N VAL A 15 1.92 -0.31 27.43
CA VAL A 15 1.31 -0.68 26.14
C VAL A 15 0.24 0.36 25.87
N ALA A 16 0.51 1.29 24.95
CA ALA A 16 -0.45 2.27 24.52
C ALA A 16 -1.56 1.56 23.72
N THR A 17 -2.62 1.15 24.42
CA THR A 17 -3.87 0.74 23.79
C THR A 17 -4.56 1.96 23.20
N VAL A 18 -4.22 2.30 21.96
CA VAL A 18 -5.02 3.23 21.15
C VAL A 18 -6.16 2.42 20.54
N ARG A 19 -7.33 2.45 21.20
CA ARG A 19 -8.60 2.02 20.60
C ARG A 19 -9.03 3.06 19.57
N GLY A 20 -8.58 2.88 18.33
CA GLY A 20 -9.30 3.38 17.17
C GLY A 20 -10.24 2.28 16.72
N GLU A 21 -11.54 2.40 16.99
CA GLU A 21 -12.55 1.47 16.49
C GLU A 21 -12.74 1.70 14.98
N THR A 22 -11.84 1.13 14.18
CA THR A 22 -12.12 0.82 12.78
C THR A 22 -12.68 -0.59 12.74
N SER A 23 -14.00 -0.74 12.85
CA SER A 23 -14.70 -2.03 12.83
C SER A 23 -14.76 -2.64 11.43
N SER A 24 -13.64 -2.64 10.70
CA SER A 24 -13.55 -3.28 9.41
C SER A 24 -12.95 -4.68 9.61
N PRO A 25 -13.73 -5.75 9.36
CA PRO A 25 -13.23 -7.11 9.44
C PRO A 25 -11.99 -7.35 8.57
N LEU A 26 -11.82 -6.56 7.49
CA LEU A 26 -10.65 -6.59 6.63
C LEU A 26 -9.40 -6.06 7.34
N PHE A 27 -9.52 -4.95 8.07
CA PHE A 27 -8.42 -4.40 8.85
C PHE A 27 -8.01 -5.32 10.00
N GLU A 28 -8.98 -5.96 10.66
CA GLU A 28 -8.72 -6.97 11.69
C GLU A 28 -8.04 -8.22 11.12
N ALA A 29 -8.52 -8.71 9.97
CA ALA A 29 -7.90 -9.85 9.27
C ALA A 29 -6.48 -9.52 8.79
N LEU A 30 -6.25 -8.29 8.34
CA LEU A 30 -4.93 -7.81 7.96
C LEU A 30 -4.03 -7.69 9.19
N ALA A 31 -4.47 -7.07 10.27
CA ALA A 31 -3.73 -6.96 11.53
C ALA A 31 -3.31 -8.33 12.10
N GLY A 32 -4.22 -9.31 12.07
CA GLY A 32 -3.92 -10.69 12.46
C GLY A 32 -2.83 -11.31 11.58
N ALA A 33 -2.94 -11.16 10.25
CA ALA A 33 -1.93 -11.67 9.32
C ALA A 33 -0.57 -10.96 9.43
N LEU A 34 -0.56 -9.65 9.78
CA LEU A 34 0.66 -8.87 9.97
C LEU A 34 1.38 -9.22 11.29
N GLY A 35 0.67 -9.68 12.32
CA GLY A 35 1.23 -10.02 13.63
C GLY A 35 2.01 -11.34 13.68
N GLU A 36 1.83 -12.22 12.69
CA GLU A 36 2.46 -13.55 12.64
C GLU A 36 3.82 -13.57 11.91
N VAL A 37 4.22 -12.45 11.27
CA VAL A 37 5.42 -12.35 10.42
C VAL A 37 6.40 -11.33 10.98
N GLU A 38 7.70 -11.63 10.92
CA GLU A 38 8.75 -10.77 11.49
C GLU A 38 8.80 -9.36 10.86
N ARG A 39 8.47 -9.26 9.55
CA ARG A 39 8.33 -7.98 8.85
C ARG A 39 7.51 -8.12 7.56
N VAL A 40 6.52 -7.25 7.37
CA VAL A 40 5.65 -7.27 6.18
C VAL A 40 5.91 -6.08 5.26
N SER A 41 5.98 -6.31 3.96
CA SER A 41 6.11 -5.25 2.94
C SER A 41 4.76 -4.95 2.31
N ILE A 42 4.25 -3.72 2.51
CA ILE A 42 2.93 -3.28 2.07
C ILE A 42 3.09 -2.22 0.99
N LEU A 43 2.40 -2.39 -0.14
CA LEU A 43 2.22 -1.35 -1.15
C LEU A 43 0.79 -0.82 -1.10
N ASP A 44 0.62 0.45 -0.75
CA ASP A 44 -0.63 1.19 -0.90
C ASP A 44 -0.61 1.96 -2.22
N LEU A 45 -1.56 1.65 -3.11
CA LEU A 45 -1.70 2.29 -4.41
C LEU A 45 -2.49 3.61 -4.31
N GLY A 46 -3.14 3.86 -3.18
CA GLY A 46 -3.84 5.10 -2.88
C GLY A 46 -2.92 6.26 -2.47
N PRO A 47 -3.51 7.44 -2.23
CA PRO A 47 -2.78 8.58 -1.70
C PRO A 47 -2.33 8.34 -0.26
N ALA A 48 -1.38 9.14 0.20
CA ALA A 48 -0.96 9.12 1.59
C ALA A 48 -2.07 9.63 2.53
N ILE A 49 -2.76 8.71 3.20
CA ILE A 49 -3.81 9.01 4.18
C ILE A 49 -3.23 8.84 5.59
N GLY A 50 -3.27 9.91 6.40
CA GLY A 50 -2.70 9.90 7.76
C GLY A 50 -3.23 8.77 8.64
N GLY A 51 -4.52 8.45 8.56
CA GLY A 51 -5.12 7.34 9.29
C GLY A 51 -4.54 5.96 8.91
N ASN A 52 -4.28 5.72 7.63
CA ASN A 52 -3.65 4.47 7.17
C ASN A 52 -2.20 4.39 7.66
N ILE A 53 -1.44 5.49 7.57
CA ILE A 53 -0.05 5.55 8.03
C ILE A 53 0.03 5.28 9.53
N GLU A 54 -0.83 5.93 10.33
CA GLU A 54 -0.87 5.74 11.78
C GLU A 54 -1.26 4.29 12.14
N PHE A 55 -2.21 3.71 11.43
CA PHE A 55 -2.62 2.32 11.64
C PHE A 55 -1.49 1.34 11.33
N PHE A 56 -0.90 1.41 10.13
CA PHE A 56 0.15 0.48 9.72
C PHE A 56 1.45 0.66 10.50
N GLY A 57 1.74 1.88 10.97
CA GLY A 57 2.90 2.16 11.83
C GLY A 57 2.89 1.42 13.17
N ARG A 58 1.76 0.83 13.58
CA ARG A 58 1.64 0.00 14.79
C ARG A 58 2.17 -1.43 14.60
N PHE A 59 2.47 -1.82 13.37
CA PHE A 59 2.93 -3.17 13.01
C PHE A 59 4.38 -3.13 12.51
N PRO A 60 5.12 -4.25 12.60
CA PRO A 60 6.45 -4.36 12.00
C PRO A 60 6.33 -4.46 10.47
N CYS A 61 6.04 -3.33 9.81
CA CYS A 61 5.86 -3.28 8.37
C CYS A 61 6.72 -2.21 7.69
N ALA A 62 6.98 -2.41 6.40
CA ALA A 62 7.44 -1.36 5.49
C ALA A 62 6.23 -0.93 4.64
N LEU A 63 5.76 0.29 4.84
CA LEU A 63 4.67 0.87 4.06
C LEU A 63 5.24 1.70 2.90
N HIS A 64 4.88 1.32 1.68
CA HIS A 64 5.19 2.02 0.43
C HIS A 64 3.90 2.62 -0.11
N ILE A 65 3.89 3.92 -0.41
CA ILE A 65 2.71 4.63 -0.93
C ILE A 65 3.04 5.10 -2.34
N ALA A 66 2.26 4.67 -3.32
CA ALA A 66 2.48 5.01 -4.72
C ALA A 66 1.68 6.23 -5.20
N ASP A 67 0.56 6.55 -4.55
CA ASP A 67 -0.36 7.62 -4.99
C ASP A 67 -0.71 7.51 -6.49
N ALA A 68 -1.07 6.30 -6.92
CA ALA A 68 -1.25 5.96 -8.32
C ALA A 68 -2.67 6.23 -8.85
N VAL A 69 -3.65 6.43 -7.95
CA VAL A 69 -5.08 6.57 -8.32
C VAL A 69 -5.31 7.71 -9.30
N GLY A 70 -4.85 8.93 -8.98
CA GLY A 70 -5.07 10.09 -9.83
C GLY A 70 -4.41 9.94 -11.21
N ALA A 71 -3.18 9.45 -11.25
CA ALA A 71 -2.43 9.29 -12.48
C ALA A 71 -3.02 8.20 -13.40
N LEU A 72 -3.43 7.07 -12.82
CA LEU A 72 -3.92 5.93 -13.61
C LEU A 72 -5.39 6.06 -14.04
N ALA A 73 -6.26 6.67 -13.22
CA ALA A 73 -7.66 6.89 -13.59
C ALA A 73 -7.81 7.90 -14.75
N GLY A 74 -6.90 8.87 -14.85
CA GLY A 74 -6.87 9.85 -15.94
C GLY A 74 -6.13 9.39 -17.19
N LEU A 75 -5.50 8.21 -17.16
CA LEU A 75 -4.63 7.76 -18.23
C LEU A 75 -5.44 7.44 -19.49
N ARG A 76 -5.00 7.95 -20.63
CA ARG A 76 -5.61 7.69 -21.94
C ARG A 76 -4.59 7.00 -22.85
N PRO A 77 -4.95 5.84 -23.44
CA PRO A 77 -4.06 5.19 -24.39
C PRO A 77 -3.89 6.03 -25.65
N GLU A 78 -2.67 6.06 -26.17
CA GLU A 78 -2.41 6.57 -27.50
C GLU A 78 -2.99 5.60 -28.56
N ILE A 79 -3.62 6.15 -29.58
CA ILE A 79 -4.16 5.40 -30.71
C ILE A 79 -3.24 5.59 -31.90
N ASP A 80 -2.88 4.47 -32.53
CA ASP A 80 -2.14 4.48 -33.77
C ASP A 80 -3.01 5.04 -34.92
N PRO A 81 -2.58 6.11 -35.59
CA PRO A 81 -3.41 6.79 -36.59
C PRO A 81 -3.62 5.99 -37.88
N GLU A 82 -2.76 5.01 -38.18
CA GLU A 82 -2.84 4.21 -39.40
C GLU A 82 -3.72 2.97 -39.19
N THR A 83 -3.61 2.35 -38.02
CA THR A 83 -4.26 1.07 -37.71
C THR A 83 -5.49 1.21 -36.80
N GLY A 84 -5.63 2.34 -36.11
CA GLY A 84 -6.65 2.55 -35.08
C GLY A 84 -6.42 1.72 -33.80
N ALA A 85 -5.29 1.01 -33.69
CA ALA A 85 -4.99 0.16 -32.55
C ALA A 85 -4.40 0.96 -31.37
N ILE A 86 -4.61 0.45 -30.16
CA ILE A 86 -3.99 1.01 -28.95
C ILE A 86 -2.48 0.72 -28.95
N ARG A 87 -1.68 1.76 -28.73
CA ARG A 87 -0.23 1.63 -28.52
C ARG A 87 0.03 1.18 -27.08
N THR A 88 0.32 -0.10 -26.91
CA THR A 88 0.50 -0.71 -25.58
C THR A 88 1.81 -0.32 -24.91
N ALA A 89 2.91 -0.18 -25.65
CA ALA A 89 4.22 0.12 -25.07
C ALA A 89 4.29 1.48 -24.33
N PRO A 90 3.79 2.61 -24.90
CA PRO A 90 3.71 3.87 -24.16
C PRO A 90 2.81 3.78 -22.93
N LEU A 91 1.67 3.08 -23.04
CA LEU A 91 0.73 2.88 -21.94
C LEU A 91 1.37 2.10 -20.79
N GLU A 92 2.03 0.98 -21.08
CA GLU A 92 2.75 0.18 -20.08
C GLU A 92 3.88 0.96 -19.41
N ALA A 93 4.59 1.81 -20.16
CA ALA A 93 5.64 2.66 -19.63
C ALA A 93 5.09 3.72 -18.65
N GLU A 94 3.94 4.32 -18.95
CA GLU A 94 3.27 5.27 -18.05
C GLU A 94 2.79 4.57 -16.78
N VAL A 95 2.12 3.42 -16.92
CA VAL A 95 1.74 2.61 -15.76
C VAL A 95 2.95 2.26 -14.89
N ARG A 96 4.08 1.86 -15.49
CA ARG A 96 5.30 1.51 -14.76
C ARG A 96 5.84 2.69 -13.94
N ARG A 97 5.72 3.93 -14.42
CA ARG A 97 6.15 5.13 -13.70
C ARG A 97 5.38 5.37 -12.40
N GLN A 98 4.12 4.92 -12.36
CA GLN A 98 3.24 5.06 -11.19
C GLN A 98 3.45 3.95 -10.14
N LEU A 99 4.29 2.96 -10.43
CA LEU A 99 4.58 1.85 -9.52
C LEU A 99 6.00 1.99 -8.96
N PRO A 100 6.25 1.55 -7.71
CA PRO A 100 7.57 1.62 -7.13
C PRO A 100 8.57 0.80 -7.94
N GLY A 101 9.80 1.31 -8.08
CA GLY A 101 10.95 0.61 -8.67
C GLY A 101 11.51 -0.52 -7.80
N ALA A 102 10.64 -1.22 -7.06
CA ALA A 102 11.03 -2.31 -6.20
C ALA A 102 11.46 -3.54 -7.02
N GLY A 103 12.31 -4.38 -6.44
CA GLY A 103 12.71 -5.65 -7.05
C GLY A 103 11.52 -6.57 -7.30
N ARG A 104 11.71 -7.63 -8.11
CA ARG A 104 10.67 -8.63 -8.35
C ARG A 104 10.25 -9.28 -7.02
N GLY A 105 8.95 -9.47 -6.80
CA GLY A 105 8.39 -10.12 -5.61
C GLY A 105 8.58 -9.35 -4.31
N ALA A 106 8.50 -8.01 -4.35
CA ALA A 106 8.82 -7.15 -3.22
C ALA A 106 7.72 -7.01 -2.15
N PHE A 107 6.46 -7.36 -2.45
CA PHE A 107 5.35 -7.03 -1.56
C PHE A 107 4.54 -8.26 -1.11
N ASP A 108 4.21 -8.27 0.17
CA ASP A 108 3.30 -9.22 0.80
C ASP A 108 1.84 -8.84 0.62
N VAL A 109 1.58 -7.54 0.70
CA VAL A 109 0.24 -6.97 0.65
C VAL A 109 0.26 -5.82 -0.32
N ILE A 110 -0.71 -5.79 -1.22
CA ILE A 110 -0.99 -4.66 -2.09
C ILE A 110 -2.42 -4.19 -1.82
N LEU A 111 -2.57 -2.91 -1.50
CA LEU A 111 -3.86 -2.27 -1.24
C LEU A 111 -4.24 -1.44 -2.47
N GLY A 112 -5.38 -1.76 -3.07
CA GLY A 112 -5.91 -1.13 -4.28
C GLY A 112 -7.36 -0.67 -4.15
N TRP A 113 -7.82 -0.41 -2.92
CA TRP A 113 -9.24 -0.25 -2.53
C TRP A 113 -10.08 0.66 -3.43
N ASP A 114 -9.48 1.72 -3.96
CA ASP A 114 -10.17 2.61 -4.90
C ASP A 114 -9.69 2.44 -6.34
N LEU A 115 -8.42 2.10 -6.57
CA LEU A 115 -7.81 2.14 -7.90
C LEU A 115 -8.52 1.26 -8.93
N LEU A 116 -8.79 -0.01 -8.59
CA LEU A 116 -9.25 -0.99 -9.57
C LEU A 116 -10.61 -0.64 -10.19
N ASN A 117 -11.44 0.11 -9.45
CA ASN A 117 -12.76 0.56 -9.90
C ASN A 117 -12.69 1.71 -10.92
N TYR A 118 -11.56 2.42 -11.00
CA TYR A 118 -11.37 3.59 -11.87
C TYR A 118 -10.44 3.34 -13.06
N LEU A 119 -9.94 2.10 -13.23
CA LEU A 119 -9.11 1.77 -14.38
C LEU A 119 -9.97 1.54 -15.62
N ASP A 120 -9.73 2.33 -16.66
CA ASP A 120 -10.35 2.14 -17.96
C ASP A 120 -9.93 0.80 -18.60
N GLY A 121 -10.81 0.24 -19.45
CA GLY A 121 -10.64 -1.07 -20.08
C GLY A 121 -9.25 -1.40 -20.64
N PRO A 122 -8.56 -0.50 -21.36
CA PRO A 122 -7.21 -0.76 -21.84
C PRO A 122 -6.11 -0.50 -20.81
N VAL A 123 -6.37 0.35 -19.80
CA VAL A 123 -5.42 0.66 -18.73
C VAL A 123 -5.29 -0.52 -17.77
N PHE A 124 -6.40 -1.22 -17.49
CA PHE A 124 -6.40 -2.35 -16.56
C PHE A 124 -5.43 -3.49 -16.96
N PRO A 125 -5.40 -3.99 -18.21
CA PRO A 125 -4.42 -4.99 -18.64
C PRO A 125 -2.97 -4.51 -18.51
N ALA A 126 -2.69 -3.24 -18.86
CA ALA A 126 -1.37 -2.65 -18.72
C ALA A 126 -0.95 -2.57 -17.25
N PHE A 127 -1.87 -2.12 -16.37
CA PHE A 127 -1.69 -2.14 -14.92
C PHE A 127 -1.38 -3.54 -14.39
N ALA A 128 -2.19 -4.54 -14.74
CA ALA A 128 -1.97 -5.92 -14.33
C ALA A 128 -0.60 -6.45 -14.80
N ALA A 129 -0.20 -6.14 -16.04
CA ALA A 129 1.11 -6.54 -16.58
C ALA A 129 2.27 -5.93 -15.78
N GLN A 130 2.16 -4.66 -15.39
CA GLN A 130 3.22 -3.99 -14.63
C GLN A 130 3.20 -4.33 -13.12
N LEU A 131 2.05 -4.70 -12.57
CA LEU A 131 1.89 -5.14 -11.18
C LEU A 131 2.45 -6.55 -10.95
N ARG A 132 2.29 -7.47 -11.92
CA ARG A 132 2.72 -8.89 -11.81
C ARG A 132 4.14 -9.09 -11.28
N PRO A 133 5.18 -8.37 -11.76
CA PRO A 133 6.53 -8.51 -11.24
C PRO A 133 6.68 -8.16 -9.77
N LEU A 134 5.78 -7.36 -9.20
CA LEU A 134 5.81 -6.93 -7.80
C LEU A 134 5.23 -8.00 -6.85
N LEU A 135 4.46 -8.95 -7.40
CA LEU A 135 3.85 -10.05 -6.65
C LEU A 135 4.87 -11.16 -6.35
N ARG A 136 4.79 -11.72 -5.14
CA ARG A 136 5.44 -12.98 -4.75
C ARG A 136 4.38 -14.05 -4.48
N HIS A 137 4.83 -15.30 -4.30
CA HIS A 137 3.91 -16.35 -3.89
C HIS A 137 3.25 -15.99 -2.55
N GLY A 138 1.93 -16.02 -2.50
CA GLY A 138 1.16 -15.66 -1.30
C GLY A 138 0.91 -14.16 -1.12
N THR A 139 1.29 -13.30 -2.08
CA THR A 139 0.90 -11.88 -2.03
C THR A 139 -0.62 -11.76 -1.97
N ARG A 140 -1.12 -10.94 -1.05
CA ARG A 140 -2.53 -10.62 -0.91
C ARG A 140 -2.82 -9.28 -1.58
N LEU A 141 -3.81 -9.26 -2.46
CA LEU A 141 -4.33 -8.04 -3.08
C LEU A 141 -5.70 -7.76 -2.43
N HIS A 142 -5.87 -6.55 -1.92
CA HIS A 142 -7.10 -6.09 -1.28
C HIS A 142 -7.65 -4.86 -1.99
#